data_AF-A0A0P6ZKB5-F1
#
_entry.id   AF-A0A0P6ZKB5-F1
#
_cell.length_a   1.000
_cell.length_b   1.000
_cell.length_c   1.000
_cell.angle_alpha   90.00
_cell.angle_beta   90.00
_cell.angle_gamma   90.00
#
_symmetry.space_group_name_H-M   'P 1'
#
loop_
_entity.id
_entity.type
_entity.pdbx_description
1 polymer ?
#
loop_
_entity_poly.entity_id
_entity_poly.type
_entity_poly.pdbx_seq_one_letter_code
_entity_poly.pdbx_strand_id
1 'polypeptide(L)'
;MEFEFTRNTLMGEYYVKCSMGHEIVGRWLQEEIGKDKQKLDHVMALIEQSRQDLSNEVTLLGKEISLAINEDDVTIQENVLAHEQEMEEGSEFDFYNCESQASCGIDDFERLIERWMDFLGY
;
A
#
# COMPACT_ATOMS: atom_id res chain seq x y z
N MET A 1 -3.60 -3.15 12.20
CA MET A 1 -3.82 -1.87 11.46
C MET A 1 -5.32 -1.71 11.26
N GLU A 2 -5.87 -0.51 11.49
CA GLU A 2 -7.30 -0.24 11.27
C GLU A 2 -7.53 0.59 10.01
N PHE A 3 -8.71 0.43 9.40
CA PHE A 3 -9.07 1.12 8.17
C PHE A 3 -10.58 1.35 8.03
N GLU A 4 -10.95 2.37 7.26
CA GLU A 4 -12.32 2.70 6.90
C GLU A 4 -12.43 2.93 5.39
N PHE A 5 -13.50 2.40 4.78
CA PHE A 5 -13.78 2.60 3.37
C PHE A 5 -14.95 3.54 3.17
N THR A 6 -14.84 4.43 2.18
CA THR A 6 -15.92 5.33 1.77
C THR A 6 -16.14 5.22 0.27
N ARG A 7 -17.41 5.14 -0.14
CA ARG A 7 -17.79 5.18 -1.55
C ARG A 7 -18.51 6.49 -1.83
N ASN A 8 -17.95 7.29 -2.73
CA ASN A 8 -18.64 8.45 -3.27
C ASN A 8 -19.62 7.98 -4.35
N THR A 9 -20.90 7.90 -4.02
CA THR A 9 -21.95 7.42 -4.94
C THR A 9 -22.23 8.39 -6.09
N LEU A 10 -21.83 9.66 -5.97
CA LEU A 10 -22.02 10.67 -7.02
C LEU A 10 -20.95 10.55 -8.10
N MET A 11 -19.68 10.36 -7.70
CA MET A 11 -18.54 10.26 -8.63
C MET A 11 -18.14 8.81 -8.96
N GLY A 12 -18.66 7.83 -8.23
CA GLY A 12 -18.29 6.42 -8.38
C GLY A 12 -16.88 6.11 -7.85
N GLU A 13 -16.31 6.99 -7.03
CA GLU A 13 -14.98 6.86 -6.44
C GLU A 13 -15.03 6.06 -5.14
N TYR A 14 -13.95 5.35 -4.87
CA TYR A 14 -13.79 4.49 -3.69
C TYR A 14 -12.54 4.95 -2.97
N TYR A 15 -12.65 5.12 -1.66
CA TYR A 15 -11.58 5.63 -0.83
C TYR A 15 -11.30 4.70 0.34
N VAL A 16 -10.05 4.68 0.77
CA VAL A 16 -9.60 4.03 1.99
C VAL A 16 -8.86 5.03 2.87
N LYS A 17 -9.13 4.98 4.17
CA LYS A 17 -8.39 5.70 5.19
C LYS A 17 -7.86 4.71 6.21
N CYS A 18 -6.54 4.69 6.42
CA CYS A 18 -5.89 3.86 7.44
C CYS A 18 -5.67 4.65 8.74
N SER A 19 -5.42 3.93 9.84
CA SER A 19 -5.05 4.49 11.14
C SER A 19 -3.75 5.31 11.08
N MET A 20 -3.54 6.17 12.09
CA MET A 20 -2.32 6.98 12.23
C MET A 20 -1.06 6.10 12.17
N GLY A 21 -0.09 6.50 11.35
CA GLY A 21 1.14 5.75 11.10
C GLY A 21 1.05 4.78 9.92
N HIS A 22 -0.12 4.68 9.26
CA HIS A 22 -0.38 3.78 8.12
C HIS A 22 -1.01 4.51 6.93
N GLU A 23 -0.99 5.84 6.91
CA GLU A 23 -1.61 6.66 5.87
C GLU A 23 -1.12 6.30 4.46
N ILE A 24 0.19 6.03 4.32
CA ILE A 24 0.79 5.62 3.04
C ILE A 24 0.26 4.30 2.51
N VAL A 25 -0.20 3.39 3.37
CA VAL A 25 -0.83 2.13 2.96
C VAL A 25 -2.12 2.42 2.19
N GLY A 26 -2.91 3.37 2.67
CA GLY A 26 -4.12 3.82 1.98
C GLY A 26 -3.83 4.55 0.68
N ARG A 27 -2.78 5.39 0.63
CA ARG A 27 -2.31 6.02 -0.63
C ARG A 27 -1.87 4.98 -1.64
N TRP A 28 -0.99 4.06 -1.26
CA TRP A 28 -0.53 2.97 -2.13
C TRP A 28 -1.70 2.18 -2.71
N LEU A 29 -2.66 1.78 -1.87
CA LEU A 29 -3.82 1.02 -2.33
C LEU A 29 -4.69 1.81 -3.32
N GLN A 30 -4.79 3.13 -3.21
CA GLN A 30 -5.60 3.96 -4.12
C GLN A 30 -4.85 4.34 -5.40
N GLU A 31 -3.59 4.73 -5.28
CA GLU A 31 -2.78 5.32 -6.35
C GLU A 31 -2.09 4.26 -7.22
N GLU A 32 -1.60 3.18 -6.60
CA GLU A 32 -0.84 2.13 -7.31
C GLU A 32 -1.74 0.97 -7.77
N ILE A 33 -2.72 0.59 -6.94
CA ILE A 33 -3.57 -0.58 -7.17
C ILE A 33 -4.97 -0.16 -7.63
N GLY A 34 -5.61 0.74 -6.89
CA GLY A 34 -6.95 1.25 -7.14
C GLY A 34 -7.98 0.13 -7.18
N LYS A 35 -8.72 0.05 -8.30
CA LYS A 35 -9.77 -0.95 -8.54
C LYS A 35 -9.33 -2.06 -9.48
N ASP A 36 -8.06 -2.10 -9.86
CA ASP A 36 -7.58 -3.08 -10.84
C ASP A 36 -7.57 -4.48 -10.22
N LYS A 37 -8.53 -5.32 -10.62
CA LYS A 37 -8.65 -6.68 -10.10
C LYS A 37 -7.40 -7.51 -10.35
N GLN A 38 -6.72 -7.33 -11.50
CA GLN A 38 -5.51 -8.11 -11.78
C GLN A 38 -4.38 -7.75 -10.84
N LYS A 39 -4.25 -6.46 -10.48
CA LYS A 39 -3.26 -6.03 -9.49
C LYS A 39 -3.61 -6.52 -8.09
N LEU A 40 -4.89 -6.51 -7.71
CA LEU A 40 -5.34 -7.05 -6.42
C LEU A 40 -5.08 -8.55 -6.31
N ASP A 41 -5.47 -9.32 -7.33
CA ASP A 41 -5.20 -10.76 -7.40
C ASP A 41 -3.68 -11.03 -7.36
N HIS A 42 -2.87 -10.17 -8.00
CA HIS A 42 -1.41 -10.26 -7.95
C HIS A 42 -0.87 -10.02 -6.53
N VAL A 43 -1.33 -8.98 -5.83
CA VAL A 43 -0.93 -8.68 -4.44
C VAL A 43 -1.26 -9.87 -3.52
N MET A 44 -2.46 -10.44 -3.63
CA MET A 44 -2.83 -11.64 -2.86
C MET A 44 -1.90 -12.83 -3.17
N ALA A 45 -1.51 -13.01 -4.42
CA ALA A 45 -0.55 -14.06 -4.79
C ALA A 45 0.85 -13.83 -4.19
N LEU A 46 1.30 -12.57 -4.06
CA LEU A 46 2.58 -12.24 -3.41
C LEU A 46 2.53 -12.50 -1.90
N ILE A 47 1.39 -12.22 -1.24
CA ILE A 47 1.16 -12.57 0.17
C ILE A 47 1.25 -14.09 0.37
N GLU A 48 0.57 -14.87 -0.48
CA GLU A 48 0.64 -16.34 -0.40
C GLU A 48 2.05 -16.87 -0.69
N GLN A 49 2.79 -16.23 -1.59
CA GLN A 49 4.17 -16.60 -1.91
C GLN A 49 5.11 -16.38 -0.72
N SER A 50 5.02 -15.23 -0.03
CA SER A 50 5.92 -14.94 1.10
C SER A 50 5.74 -15.92 2.27
N ARG A 51 4.52 -16.46 2.44
CA ARG A 51 4.24 -17.50 3.44
C ARG A 51 4.85 -18.88 3.09
N GLN A 52 5.12 -19.14 1.81
CA GLN A 52 5.70 -20.41 1.35
C GLN A 52 7.22 -20.36 1.27
N ASP A 53 7.77 -19.21 0.89
CA ASP A 53 9.22 -18.96 0.82
C ASP A 53 9.64 -17.92 1.87
N LEU A 54 9.77 -18.40 3.11
CA LEU A 54 10.14 -17.61 4.29
C LEU A 54 11.53 -16.96 4.18
N SER A 55 12.31 -17.28 3.15
CA SER A 55 13.70 -16.85 3.02
C SER A 55 13.90 -15.62 2.14
N ASN A 56 12.86 -15.17 1.41
CA ASN A 56 12.99 -14.08 0.45
C ASN A 56 11.91 -13.02 0.64
N GLU A 57 12.36 -11.76 0.81
CA GLU A 57 11.51 -10.59 0.65
C GLU A 57 10.98 -10.53 -0.80
N VAL A 58 9.69 -10.25 -0.95
CA VAL A 58 9.06 -10.06 -2.25
C VAL A 58 8.68 -8.60 -2.41
N THR A 59 9.20 -7.95 -3.46
CA THR A 59 8.93 -6.54 -3.75
C THR A 59 8.00 -6.36 -4.94
N LEU A 60 7.01 -5.51 -4.79
CA LEU A 60 6.19 -4.98 -5.87
C LEU A 60 6.46 -3.48 -6.04
N LEU A 61 7.17 -3.13 -7.11
CA LEU A 61 7.49 -1.74 -7.44
C LEU A 61 6.26 -1.03 -8.01
N GLY A 62 5.83 0.03 -7.33
CA GLY A 62 4.85 0.98 -7.85
C GLY A 62 5.51 2.13 -8.61
N LYS A 63 4.69 3.04 -9.14
CA LYS A 63 5.16 4.24 -9.81
C LYS A 63 5.84 5.19 -8.82
N GLU A 64 5.20 5.43 -7.69
CA GLU A 64 5.63 6.38 -6.65
C GLU A 64 5.79 5.68 -5.30
N ILE A 65 5.04 4.62 -5.03
CA ILE A 65 5.05 3.90 -3.76
C ILE A 65 5.25 2.40 -3.99
N SER A 66 6.23 1.80 -3.33
CA SER A 66 6.53 0.37 -3.42
C SER A 66 6.06 -0.40 -2.19
N LEU A 67 5.79 -1.68 -2.42
CA LEU A 67 5.41 -2.67 -1.41
C LEU A 67 6.54 -3.71 -1.28
N ALA A 68 6.93 -4.02 -0.07
CA ALA A 68 7.80 -5.15 0.27
C ALA A 68 7.08 -6.06 1.27
N ILE A 69 7.11 -7.36 1.02
CA ILE A 69 6.47 -8.37 1.86
C ILE A 69 7.54 -9.34 2.36
N ASN A 70 7.61 -9.49 3.68
CA ASN A 70 8.41 -10.49 4.37
C ASN A 70 7.49 -11.55 5.00
N GLU A 71 8.06 -12.49 5.78
CA GLU A 71 7.31 -13.56 6.44
C GLU A 71 6.21 -13.01 7.37
N ASP A 72 6.54 -12.00 8.17
CA ASP A 72 5.68 -11.50 9.25
C ASP A 72 5.12 -10.10 8.97
N ASP A 73 5.79 -9.32 8.13
CA ASP A 73 5.53 -7.89 7.95
C ASP A 73 5.46 -7.47 6.48
N VAL A 74 4.75 -6.36 6.29
CA VAL A 74 4.61 -5.68 5.01
C VAL A 74 5.04 -4.24 5.20
N THR A 75 5.98 -3.80 4.37
CA THR A 75 6.51 -2.44 4.36
C THR A 75 6.09 -1.72 3.08
N ILE A 76 5.55 -0.52 3.24
CA ILE A 76 5.10 0.35 2.16
C ILE A 76 5.91 1.63 2.24
N GLN A 77 6.54 2.06 1.15
CA GLN A 77 7.41 3.25 1.17
C GLN A 77 7.40 4.00 -0.16
N GLU A 78 7.59 5.32 -0.10
CA GLU A 78 7.79 6.13 -1.29
C GLU A 78 9.13 5.78 -1.97
N ASN A 79 9.12 5.68 -3.29
CA ASN A 79 10.29 5.35 -4.09
C ASN A 79 11.39 6.41 -3.98
N VAL A 80 11.03 7.67 -3.70
CA VAL A 80 12.00 8.76 -3.52
C VAL A 80 12.92 8.52 -2.33
N LEU A 81 12.45 7.84 -1.28
CA LEU A 81 13.29 7.45 -0.15
C LEU A 81 14.25 6.30 -0.49
N ALA A 82 13.87 5.42 -1.43
CA ALA A 82 14.77 4.37 -1.93
C ALA A 82 15.87 4.92 -2.85
N HIS A 83 15.69 6.15 -3.37
CA HIS A 83 16.63 6.84 -4.25
C HIS A 83 17.34 7.99 -3.51
N GLU A 84 18.21 7.67 -2.53
CA GLU A 84 19.23 8.63 -2.04
C GLU A 84 20.34 8.86 -3.08
N GLN A 85 19.99 9.30 -4.29
CA GLN A 85 20.92 9.95 -5.22
C GLN A 85 20.27 11.19 -5.84
N GLU A 86 20.73 12.35 -5.36
CA GLU A 86 20.62 13.68 -5.97
C GLU A 86 19.19 14.25 -6.09
N MET A 87 18.62 14.73 -4.99
CA MET A 87 17.55 15.73 -5.05
C MET A 87 18.07 17.06 -4.51
N GLU A 88 18.14 18.05 -5.41
CA GLU A 88 18.51 19.44 -5.12
C GLU A 88 17.63 20.03 -4.01
N GLU A 89 18.29 20.67 -3.04
CA GLU A 89 17.69 21.48 -1.98
C GLU A 89 16.85 22.61 -2.61
N GLY A 90 15.53 22.42 -2.78
CA GLY A 90 14.77 23.48 -3.44
C GLY A 90 13.25 23.38 -3.59
N SER A 91 12.55 22.39 -3.06
CA SER A 91 11.08 22.41 -3.08
C SER A 91 10.48 22.49 -1.68
N GLU A 92 10.28 23.72 -1.25
CA GLU A 92 9.49 24.16 -0.09
C GLU A 92 7.98 23.89 -0.32
N PHE A 93 7.62 22.64 -0.62
CA PHE A 93 6.26 22.16 -0.51
C PHE A 93 6.17 21.38 0.78
N ASP A 94 5.39 21.90 1.73
CA ASP A 94 4.91 21.20 2.91
C ASP A 94 4.41 19.80 2.49
N PHE A 95 5.28 18.80 2.59
CA PHE A 95 4.88 17.40 2.61
C PHE A 95 4.06 17.26 3.89
N TYR A 96 2.75 17.36 3.74
CA TYR A 96 1.81 16.97 4.79
C TYR A 96 2.29 15.64 5.34
N ASN A 97 2.39 15.61 6.67
CA ASN A 97 2.83 14.58 7.60
C ASN A 97 2.22 13.16 7.39
N CYS A 98 2.14 12.69 6.15
CA CYS A 98 1.93 11.29 5.80
C CYS A 98 3.30 10.66 5.92
N GLU A 99 3.46 9.73 6.85
CA GLU A 99 4.65 8.92 6.97
C GLU A 99 5.05 8.38 5.58
N SER A 100 6.20 8.80 5.04
CA SER A 100 6.72 8.34 3.74
C SER A 100 7.06 6.84 3.71
N GLN A 101 6.90 6.17 4.85
CA GLN A 101 7.03 4.74 5.03
C GLN A 101 6.09 4.27 6.15
N ALA A 102 5.50 3.09 6.00
CA ALA A 102 4.80 2.41 7.08
C ALA A 102 5.04 0.90 7.01
N SER A 103 4.97 0.25 8.16
CA SER A 103 4.98 -1.22 8.25
C SER A 103 3.78 -1.72 9.06
N CYS A 104 3.23 -2.85 8.65
CA CYS A 104 2.15 -3.53 9.37
C CYS A 104 2.34 -5.05 9.28
N GLY A 105 1.67 -5.80 10.16
CA GLY A 105 1.70 -7.26 10.09
C GLY A 105 1.05 -7.75 8.80
N ILE A 106 1.54 -8.85 8.25
CA ILE A 106 1.04 -9.41 6.99
C ILE A 106 -0.46 -9.75 7.05
N ASP A 107 -0.94 -10.26 8.18
CA ASP A 107 -2.36 -10.60 8.37
C ASP A 107 -3.27 -9.36 8.38
N ASP A 108 -2.78 -8.24 8.93
CA ASP A 108 -3.48 -6.96 8.90
C ASP A 108 -3.58 -6.41 7.48
N PHE A 109 -2.50 -6.55 6.71
CA PHE A 109 -2.44 -6.13 5.32
C PHE A 109 -3.32 -6.99 4.42
N GLU A 110 -3.27 -8.31 4.57
CA GLU A 110 -4.15 -9.25 3.86
C GLU A 110 -5.63 -8.91 4.12
N ARG A 111 -5.99 -8.71 5.40
CA ARG A 111 -7.35 -8.29 5.79
C ARG A 111 -7.77 -6.99 5.09
N LEU A 112 -6.86 -6.03 4.91
CA LEU A 112 -7.13 -4.80 4.18
C LEU A 112 -7.45 -5.10 2.71
N ILE A 113 -6.64 -5.91 2.02
CA ILE A 113 -6.82 -6.22 0.59
C ILE A 113 -8.10 -7.03 0.36
N GLU A 114 -8.37 -8.05 1.17
CA GLU A 114 -9.61 -8.84 1.10
C GLU A 114 -10.84 -7.94 1.23
N ARG A 115 -10.88 -7.11 2.27
CA ARG A 115 -12.03 -6.24 2.53
C ARG A 115 -12.18 -5.15 1.46
N TRP A 116 -11.09 -4.72 0.86
CA TRP A 116 -11.13 -3.81 -0.28
C TRP A 116 -11.75 -4.49 -1.52
N MET A 117 -11.34 -5.72 -1.83
CA MET A 117 -11.95 -6.51 -2.91
C MET A 117 -13.46 -6.72 -2.68
N ASP A 118 -13.86 -7.10 -1.47
CA ASP A 118 -15.27 -7.23 -1.08
C ASP A 118 -16.03 -5.91 -1.27
N PHE A 119 -15.41 -4.78 -0.88
CA PHE A 119 -16.01 -3.45 -1.00
C PHE A 119 -16.20 -3.01 -2.45
N LEU A 120 -15.31 -3.43 -3.35
CA LEU A 120 -15.41 -3.25 -4.80
C LEU A 120 -16.41 -4.21 -5.46
N GLY A 121 -16.74 -5.32 -4.79
CA GLY A 121 -17.68 -6.34 -5.25
C GLY A 121 -17.04 -7.43 -6.13
N TYR A 122 -15.79 -7.80 -5.83
CA TYR A 122 -15.07 -8.90 -6.49
C TYR A 122 -15.27 -10.26 -5.81
#